data_AF-X1VBU0-F1
#
_entry.id   AF-X1VBU0-F1
#
_cell.length_a   1.000
_cell.length_b   1.000
_cell.length_c   1.000
_cell.angle_alpha   90.00
_cell.angle_beta   90.00
_cell.angle_gamma   90.00
#
_symmetry.space_group_name_H-M   'P 1'
#
loop_
_entity.id
_entity.type
_entity.pdbx_description
1 polymer ?
#
loop_
_entity_poly.entity_id
_entity_poly.type
_entity_poly.pdbx_seq_one_letter_code
_entity_poly.pdbx_strand_id
1 'polypeptide(L)'
;MADKKPKTKPFSSLLGRLAKRIYQPSIDKIVNQKVEEAINKVGPKDVVVNASALTSRSPDGTIRKSILSSGVGFATLREFSIFYPIARACIEYRKSQITQLDWNVAPLKVTKETSEDPKNIREIKEVKDFFKHPTGKSESTFTKFIKQILEDLLVIDAVAIYKLRNRRKDIIGYLPIDGSTIELILNLDGTLPDPPEN
;
A
#
# COMPACT_ATOMS: atom_id res chain seq x y z
N MET A 1 37.07 41.25 -8.65
CA MET A 1 36.59 40.27 -7.66
C MET A 1 35.97 39.09 -8.40
N ALA A 2 36.71 37.98 -8.52
CA ALA A 2 36.17 36.70 -8.99
C ALA A 2 36.98 35.59 -8.33
N ASP A 3 36.38 34.98 -7.32
CA ASP A 3 36.95 33.92 -6.49
C ASP A 3 36.95 32.60 -7.29
N LYS A 4 38.15 32.10 -7.63
CA LYS A 4 38.32 30.85 -8.40
C LYS A 4 38.34 29.67 -7.43
N LYS A 5 37.22 28.95 -7.33
CA LYS A 5 37.16 27.61 -6.69
C LYS A 5 38.24 26.68 -7.28
N PRO A 6 38.97 25.92 -6.45
CA PRO A 6 39.96 24.97 -6.95
C PRO A 6 39.28 23.81 -7.68
N LYS A 7 39.69 23.57 -8.94
CA LYS A 7 39.25 22.43 -9.76
C LYS A 7 39.75 21.13 -9.10
N THR A 8 38.83 20.34 -8.57
CA THR A 8 39.11 18.95 -8.16
C THR A 8 39.39 18.11 -9.41
N LYS A 9 40.61 17.60 -9.54
CA LYS A 9 40.97 16.70 -10.64
C LYS A 9 40.23 15.36 -10.44
N PRO A 10 39.65 14.76 -11.49
CA PRO A 10 39.01 13.46 -11.39
C PRO A 10 40.06 12.40 -11.02
N PHE A 11 39.70 11.51 -10.08
CA PHE A 11 40.48 10.34 -9.66
C PHE A 11 40.62 9.33 -10.82
N SER A 12 41.48 9.63 -11.80
CA SER A 12 41.70 8.80 -12.99
C SER A 12 43.16 8.37 -13.18
N SER A 13 43.94 8.29 -12.10
CA SER A 13 45.31 7.75 -12.18
C SER A 13 45.33 6.22 -12.00
N LEU A 14 46.13 5.54 -12.83
CA LEU A 14 46.40 4.09 -12.73
C LEU A 14 46.92 3.70 -11.34
N LEU A 15 47.73 4.57 -10.73
CA LEU A 15 48.21 4.43 -9.35
C LEU A 15 47.07 4.41 -8.32
N GLY A 16 46.03 5.23 -8.48
CA GLY A 16 44.86 5.20 -7.60
C GLY A 16 44.06 3.90 -7.72
N ARG A 17 43.97 3.32 -8.92
CA ARG A 17 43.33 2.01 -9.13
C ARG A 17 44.15 0.85 -8.56
N LEU A 18 45.47 0.92 -8.67
CA LEU A 18 46.40 -0.04 -8.08
C LEU A 18 46.40 0.01 -6.55
N ALA A 19 46.47 1.20 -5.96
CA ALA A 19 46.35 1.39 -4.51
C ALA A 19 44.99 0.87 -4.02
N LYS A 20 43.90 1.21 -4.72
CA LYS A 20 42.57 0.68 -4.40
C LYS A 20 42.56 -0.85 -4.44
N ARG A 21 43.12 -1.49 -5.47
CA ARG A 21 43.17 -2.97 -5.60
C ARG A 21 44.03 -3.65 -4.52
N ILE A 22 45.11 -3.01 -4.06
CA ILE A 22 45.99 -3.55 -3.03
C ILE A 22 45.35 -3.42 -1.64
N TYR A 23 44.69 -2.31 -1.35
CA TYR A 23 44.12 -2.04 -0.02
C TYR A 23 42.66 -2.48 0.15
N GLN A 24 41.89 -2.67 -0.93
CA GLN A 24 40.51 -3.19 -0.90
C GLN A 24 40.35 -4.44 -0.02
N PRO A 25 41.14 -5.52 -0.19
CA PRO A 25 40.91 -6.75 0.55
C PRO A 25 41.14 -6.59 2.07
N SER A 26 42.02 -5.67 2.47
CA SER A 26 42.26 -5.37 3.88
C SER A 26 41.16 -4.50 4.47
N ILE A 27 40.66 -3.53 3.69
CA ILE A 27 39.52 -2.69 4.09
C ILE A 27 38.27 -3.55 4.22
N ASP A 28 37.99 -4.43 3.26
CA ASP A 28 36.83 -5.33 3.28
C ASP A 28 36.88 -6.26 4.49
N LYS A 29 38.06 -6.78 4.86
CA LYS A 29 38.23 -7.57 6.09
C LYS A 29 37.92 -6.76 7.36
N ILE A 30 38.42 -5.53 7.46
CA ILE A 30 38.18 -4.67 8.62
C ILE A 30 36.70 -4.26 8.71
N VAL A 31 36.07 -3.97 7.57
CA VAL A 31 34.64 -3.64 7.50
C VAL A 31 33.81 -4.85 7.91
N ASN A 32 34.09 -6.03 7.36
CA ASN A 32 33.36 -7.26 7.71
C ASN A 32 33.53 -7.61 9.19
N GLN A 33 34.73 -7.48 9.75
CA GLN A 33 34.96 -7.71 11.17
C GLN A 33 34.16 -6.73 12.04
N LYS A 34 34.12 -5.44 11.69
CA LYS A 34 33.30 -4.45 12.42
C LYS A 34 31.80 -4.68 12.27
N VAL A 35 31.35 -5.17 11.11
CA VAL A 35 29.95 -5.53 10.87
C VAL A 35 29.58 -6.75 11.72
N GLU A 36 30.44 -7.77 11.80
CA GLU A 36 30.22 -8.95 12.65
C GLU A 36 30.22 -8.58 14.15
N GLU A 37 31.14 -7.73 14.59
CA GLU A 37 31.15 -7.18 15.95
C GLU A 37 29.87 -6.38 16.25
N ALA A 38 29.37 -5.60 15.29
CA ALA A 38 28.12 -4.87 15.44
C ALA A 38 26.90 -5.81 15.50
N ILE A 39 26.83 -6.83 14.64
CA ILE A 39 25.76 -7.84 14.64
C ILE A 39 25.75 -8.62 15.96
N ASN A 40 26.91 -9.01 16.48
CA ASN A 40 27.02 -9.76 17.73
C ASN A 40 26.73 -8.91 18.97
N LYS A 41 26.86 -7.58 18.87
CA LYS A 41 26.54 -6.63 19.95
C LYS A 41 25.06 -6.30 20.04
N VAL A 42 24.30 -6.53 18.96
CA VAL A 42 22.83 -6.42 18.95
C VAL A 42 22.28 -7.63 19.70
N GLY A 43 21.80 -7.42 20.92
CA GLY A 43 21.16 -8.48 21.69
C GLY A 43 19.85 -8.94 21.03
N PRO A 44 19.29 -10.11 21.38
CA PRO A 44 18.01 -10.58 20.82
C PRO A 44 16.82 -9.65 21.10
N LYS A 45 16.99 -8.67 22.00
CA LYS A 45 16.01 -7.62 22.30
C LYS A 45 16.12 -6.39 21.38
N ASP A 46 17.26 -6.21 20.71
CA ASP A 46 17.57 -5.08 19.84
C ASP A 46 17.32 -5.41 18.36
N VAL A 47 17.15 -6.69 18.02
CA VAL A 47 16.55 -7.12 16.75
C VAL A 47 15.06 -6.83 16.83
N VAL A 48 14.70 -5.57 16.58
CA VAL A 48 13.37 -5.25 16.10
C VAL A 48 13.28 -5.85 14.71
N VAL A 49 12.91 -7.13 14.64
CA VAL A 49 12.26 -7.65 13.44
C VAL A 49 11.11 -6.68 13.21
N ASN A 50 11.04 -6.06 12.04
CA ASN A 50 9.85 -5.34 11.59
C ASN A 50 8.71 -6.36 11.47
N ALA A 51 8.20 -6.82 12.61
CA ALA A 51 7.04 -7.66 12.76
C ALA A 51 5.83 -6.73 12.74
N SER A 52 5.62 -6.07 11.61
CA SER A 52 4.29 -5.61 11.21
C SER A 52 3.45 -6.79 10.67
N ALA A 53 3.68 -8.00 11.19
CA ALA A 53 2.67 -9.03 11.21
C ALA A 53 1.81 -8.73 12.44
N LEU A 54 0.56 -8.32 12.21
CA LEU A 54 -0.45 -8.22 13.26
C LEU A 54 -0.52 -9.58 13.96
N THR A 55 0.05 -9.65 15.15
CA THR A 55 -0.10 -10.81 16.01
C THR A 55 -1.44 -10.64 16.71
N SER A 56 -2.48 -11.33 16.24
CA SER A 56 -3.73 -11.41 16.97
C SER A 56 -3.46 -12.16 18.28
N ARG A 57 -3.52 -11.42 19.39
CA ARG A 57 -3.34 -11.99 20.73
C ARG A 57 -4.62 -12.73 21.09
N SER A 58 -4.56 -14.06 21.10
CA SER A 58 -5.67 -14.88 21.56
C SER A 58 -5.91 -14.61 23.07
N PRO A 59 -7.16 -14.75 23.58
CA PRO A 59 -7.50 -14.45 24.98
C PRO A 59 -6.71 -15.27 26.03
N ASP A 60 -6.14 -16.39 25.63
CA ASP A 60 -5.28 -17.29 26.41
C ASP A 60 -3.80 -16.85 26.43
N GLY A 61 -3.46 -15.74 25.76
CA GLY A 61 -2.11 -15.20 25.70
C GLY A 61 -1.16 -15.95 24.76
N THR A 62 -1.64 -16.96 24.01
CA THR A 62 -0.82 -17.64 23.01
C THR A 62 -0.70 -16.79 21.74
N ILE A 63 0.54 -16.58 21.29
CA ILE A 63 0.81 -15.98 19.98
C ILE A 63 0.57 -17.08 18.95
N ARG A 64 -0.62 -17.07 18.34
CA ARG A 64 -0.85 -17.91 17.16
C ARG A 64 -0.04 -17.32 16.01
N LYS A 65 1.08 -17.95 15.69
CA LYS A 65 1.77 -17.70 14.41
C LYS A 65 0.74 -18.02 13.33
N SER A 66 0.31 -17.02 12.57
CA SER A 66 -0.69 -17.27 11.53
C SER A 66 -0.18 -18.40 10.64
N ILE A 67 -0.99 -19.45 10.51
CA ILE A 67 -0.68 -20.62 9.67
C ILE A 67 -0.55 -20.21 8.19
N LEU A 68 -1.00 -19.00 7.85
CA LEU A 68 -0.94 -18.34 6.55
C LEU A 68 0.29 -17.43 6.38
N SER A 69 1.43 -17.77 6.98
CA SER A 69 2.72 -17.09 6.73
C SER A 69 3.27 -17.48 5.35
N SER A 70 2.52 -17.25 4.27
CA SER A 70 3.08 -17.24 2.91
C SER A 70 4.21 -16.21 2.87
N GLY A 71 5.37 -16.61 2.34
CA GLY A 71 6.70 -16.06 2.65
C GLY A 71 7.00 -14.59 2.34
N VAL A 72 6.01 -13.74 2.05
CA VAL A 72 6.18 -12.31 1.79
C VAL A 72 5.09 -11.53 2.53
N GLY A 73 5.48 -10.65 3.45
CA GLY A 73 4.55 -9.80 4.19
C GLY A 73 4.17 -8.52 3.46
N PHE A 74 3.09 -7.86 3.90
CA PHE A 74 2.63 -6.58 3.33
C PHE A 74 3.69 -5.47 3.37
N ALA A 75 4.51 -5.43 4.41
CA ALA A 75 5.62 -4.47 4.51
C ALA A 75 6.63 -4.67 3.37
N THR A 76 7.01 -5.92 3.09
CA THR A 76 7.93 -6.26 1.99
C THR A 76 7.35 -5.85 0.64
N LEU A 77 6.04 -6.05 0.41
CA LEU A 77 5.38 -5.63 -0.83
C LEU A 77 5.38 -4.11 -1.01
N ARG A 78 5.17 -3.35 0.07
CA ARG A 78 5.27 -1.89 0.06
C ARG A 78 6.67 -1.39 -0.20
N GLU A 79 7.66 -2.00 0.46
CA GLU A 79 9.07 -1.69 0.22
C GLU A 79 9.44 -1.98 -1.24
N PHE A 80 9.02 -3.13 -1.78
CA PHE A 80 9.24 -3.49 -3.17
C PHE A 80 8.64 -2.46 -4.13
N SER A 81 7.39 -2.02 -3.90
CA SER A 81 6.74 -1.03 -4.77
C SER A 81 7.40 0.35 -4.71
N ILE A 82 8.04 0.72 -3.60
CA ILE A 82 8.77 1.99 -3.44
C ILE A 82 10.17 1.92 -4.05
N PHE A 83 10.93 0.86 -3.73
CA PHE A 83 12.34 0.76 -4.09
C PHE A 83 12.59 0.22 -5.49
N TYR A 84 11.65 -0.52 -6.09
CA TYR A 84 11.77 -1.01 -7.46
C TYR A 84 11.10 -0.04 -8.45
N PRO A 85 11.88 0.78 -9.19
CA PRO A 85 11.32 1.90 -9.95
C PRO A 85 10.40 1.47 -11.10
N ILE A 86 10.67 0.29 -11.68
CA ILE A 86 9.88 -0.26 -12.78
C ILE A 86 8.48 -0.63 -12.28
N ALA A 87 8.37 -1.31 -11.13
CA ALA A 87 7.06 -1.60 -10.54
C ALA A 87 6.33 -0.30 -10.19
N ARG A 88 7.00 0.67 -9.55
CA ARG A 88 6.39 1.98 -9.23
C ARG A 88 5.84 2.68 -10.46
N ALA A 89 6.58 2.68 -11.56
CA ALA A 89 6.17 3.27 -12.83
C ALA A 89 4.96 2.54 -13.43
N CYS A 90 4.97 1.20 -13.43
CA CYS A 90 3.83 0.41 -13.90
C CYS A 90 2.56 0.66 -13.07
N ILE A 91 2.68 0.73 -11.74
CA ILE A 91 1.55 0.98 -10.84
C ILE A 91 0.97 2.37 -11.09
N GLU A 92 1.81 3.42 -11.15
CA GLU A 92 1.33 4.78 -11.46
C GLU A 92 0.68 4.87 -12.83
N TYR A 93 1.25 4.18 -13.83
CA TYR A 93 0.68 4.12 -15.16
C TYR A 93 -0.72 3.48 -15.15
N ARG A 94 -0.88 2.34 -14.48
CA ARG A 94 -2.18 1.65 -14.34
C ARG A 94 -3.19 2.47 -13.56
N LYS A 95 -2.78 3.13 -12.48
CA LYS A 95 -3.62 4.09 -11.74
C LYS A 95 -4.11 5.19 -12.66
N SER A 96 -3.20 5.80 -13.42
CA SER A 96 -3.55 6.85 -14.38
C SER A 96 -4.56 6.36 -15.41
N GLN A 97 -4.29 5.21 -16.05
CA GLN A 97 -5.18 4.61 -17.06
C GLN A 97 -6.60 4.39 -16.53
N ILE A 98 -6.75 3.79 -15.34
CA ILE A 98 -8.07 3.50 -14.77
C ILE A 98 -8.80 4.79 -14.37
N THR A 99 -8.07 5.78 -13.86
CA THR A 99 -8.68 7.05 -13.41
C THR A 99 -9.10 7.96 -14.55
N GLN A 100 -8.55 7.77 -15.75
CA GLN A 100 -8.88 8.54 -16.95
C GLN A 100 -10.08 7.97 -17.73
N LEU A 101 -10.62 6.83 -17.32
CA LEU A 101 -11.82 6.27 -17.93
C LEU A 101 -13.04 7.18 -17.69
N ASP A 102 -13.96 7.21 -18.65
CA ASP A 102 -15.24 7.91 -18.54
C ASP A 102 -16.22 7.11 -17.67
N TRP A 103 -16.02 7.17 -16.36
CA TRP A 103 -16.90 6.51 -15.39
C TRP A 103 -18.32 7.09 -15.45
N ASN A 104 -19.30 6.22 -15.66
CA ASN A 104 -20.71 6.60 -15.72
C ASN A 104 -21.57 5.63 -14.88
N VAL A 105 -22.70 6.13 -14.41
CA VAL A 105 -23.71 5.36 -13.70
C VAL A 105 -24.85 5.10 -14.67
N ALA A 106 -25.17 3.82 -14.88
CA ALA A 106 -26.20 3.36 -15.79
C ALA A 106 -27.20 2.46 -15.05
N PRO A 107 -28.46 2.38 -15.52
CA PRO A 107 -29.42 1.43 -14.97
C PRO A 107 -28.97 -0.01 -15.26
N LEU A 108 -29.44 -0.96 -14.46
CA LEU A 108 -29.08 -2.37 -14.59
C LEU A 108 -29.39 -2.93 -15.99
N LYS A 109 -30.51 -2.50 -16.58
CA LYS A 109 -30.89 -2.79 -17.97
C LYS A 109 -30.80 -1.50 -18.77
N VAL A 110 -29.90 -1.47 -19.75
CA VAL A 110 -29.71 -0.31 -20.63
C VAL A 110 -30.66 -0.45 -21.82
N THR A 111 -31.89 0.02 -21.66
CA THR A 111 -32.90 0.13 -22.72
C THR A 111 -33.31 1.60 -22.85
N LYS A 112 -33.84 2.02 -24.01
CA LYS A 112 -34.30 3.40 -24.24
C LYS A 112 -35.32 3.82 -23.17
N GLU A 113 -36.34 3.00 -22.94
CA GLU A 113 -37.39 3.22 -21.94
C GLU A 113 -36.81 3.37 -20.52
N THR A 114 -35.88 2.48 -20.13
CA THR A 114 -35.26 2.51 -18.81
C THR A 114 -34.34 3.72 -18.62
N SER A 115 -33.72 4.21 -19.69
CA SER A 115 -32.84 5.37 -19.65
C SER A 115 -33.61 6.69 -19.57
N GLU A 116 -34.82 6.73 -20.12
CA GLU A 116 -35.71 7.89 -20.10
C GLU A 116 -36.66 7.93 -18.90
N ASP A 117 -36.75 6.82 -18.13
CA ASP A 117 -37.53 6.75 -16.91
C ASP A 117 -37.11 7.85 -15.90
N PRO A 118 -38.01 8.77 -15.52
CA PRO A 118 -37.72 9.83 -14.56
C PRO A 118 -37.15 9.33 -13.24
N LYS A 119 -37.55 8.14 -12.79
CA LYS A 119 -37.04 7.54 -11.55
C LYS A 119 -35.55 7.20 -11.67
N ASN A 120 -35.16 6.53 -12.74
CA ASN A 120 -33.76 6.16 -12.97
C ASN A 120 -32.89 7.40 -13.18
N ILE A 121 -33.39 8.42 -13.90
CA ILE A 121 -32.66 9.69 -14.06
C ILE A 121 -32.38 10.34 -12.71
N ARG A 122 -33.37 10.33 -11.79
CA ARG A 122 -33.21 10.86 -10.44
C ARG A 122 -32.19 10.05 -9.64
N GLU A 123 -32.31 8.72 -9.61
CA GLU A 123 -31.38 7.84 -8.87
C GLU A 123 -29.94 7.95 -9.41
N ILE A 124 -29.76 7.98 -10.72
CA ILE A 124 -28.45 8.19 -11.37
C ILE A 124 -27.85 9.53 -10.93
N LYS A 125 -28.65 10.59 -10.87
CA LYS A 125 -28.19 11.90 -10.40
C LYS A 125 -27.77 11.86 -8.93
N GLU A 126 -28.58 11.26 -8.06
CA GLU A 126 -28.28 11.11 -6.63
C GLU A 126 -26.97 10.32 -6.41
N VAL A 127 -26.79 9.22 -7.14
CA VAL A 127 -25.57 8.41 -7.09
C VAL A 127 -24.36 9.18 -7.62
N LYS A 128 -24.48 9.89 -8.75
CA LYS A 128 -23.40 10.74 -9.28
C LYS A 128 -23.02 11.85 -8.31
N ASP A 129 -24.00 12.50 -7.69
CA ASP A 129 -23.74 13.55 -6.70
C ASP A 129 -23.04 13.00 -5.46
N PHE A 130 -23.42 11.81 -4.98
CA PHE A 130 -22.72 11.11 -3.90
C PHE A 130 -21.26 10.80 -4.27
N PHE A 131 -21.01 10.23 -5.46
CA PHE A 131 -19.66 9.83 -5.86
C PHE A 131 -18.73 10.99 -6.21
N LYS A 132 -19.21 12.23 -6.34
CA LYS A 132 -18.32 13.41 -6.41
C LYS A 132 -17.36 13.45 -5.22
N HIS A 133 -17.86 13.12 -4.03
CA HIS A 133 -17.11 13.08 -2.77
C HIS A 133 -17.41 11.80 -1.97
N PRO A 134 -16.87 10.63 -2.36
CA PRO A 134 -17.30 9.34 -1.85
C PRO A 134 -17.10 9.15 -0.34
N THR A 135 -16.12 9.84 0.26
CA THR A 135 -15.84 9.77 1.72
C THR A 135 -16.68 10.75 2.54
N GLY A 136 -17.49 11.61 1.90
CA GLY A 136 -18.20 12.71 2.54
C GLY A 136 -17.34 13.95 2.82
N LYS A 137 -16.05 13.94 2.48
CA LYS A 137 -15.14 15.10 2.59
C LYS A 137 -14.89 15.74 1.23
N SER A 138 -14.94 17.08 1.17
CA SER A 138 -14.74 17.85 -0.07
C SER A 138 -13.36 17.63 -0.71
N GLU A 139 -12.31 17.38 0.09
CA GLU A 139 -10.95 17.13 -0.39
C GLU A 139 -10.77 15.76 -1.08
N SER A 140 -11.73 14.86 -0.92
CA SER A 140 -11.68 13.51 -1.45
C SER A 140 -12.56 13.43 -2.69
N THR A 141 -12.01 13.85 -3.83
CA THR A 141 -12.67 13.68 -5.13
C THR A 141 -12.74 12.20 -5.51
N PHE A 142 -13.68 11.84 -6.38
CA PHE A 142 -13.82 10.47 -6.91
C PHE A 142 -12.48 9.89 -7.44
N THR A 143 -11.74 10.70 -8.20
CA THR A 143 -10.43 10.31 -8.74
C THR A 143 -9.42 9.99 -7.65
N LYS A 144 -9.37 10.81 -6.58
CA LYS A 144 -8.44 10.58 -5.45
C LYS A 144 -8.83 9.32 -4.68
N PHE A 145 -10.13 9.09 -4.49
CA PHE A 145 -10.68 7.90 -3.86
C PHE A 145 -10.30 6.62 -4.63
N ILE A 146 -10.50 6.59 -5.95
CA ILE A 146 -10.09 5.46 -6.79
C ILE A 146 -8.57 5.26 -6.74
N LYS A 147 -7.78 6.33 -6.84
CA LYS A 147 -6.31 6.23 -6.77
C LYS A 147 -5.82 5.59 -5.48
N GLN A 148 -6.47 5.90 -4.35
CA GLN A 148 -6.13 5.31 -3.06
C GLN A 148 -6.45 3.81 -3.04
N ILE A 149 -7.64 3.42 -3.51
CA ILE A 149 -8.03 2.00 -3.60
C ILE A 149 -7.12 1.21 -4.53
N LEU A 150 -6.78 1.78 -5.70
CA LEU A 150 -5.89 1.13 -6.66
C LEU A 150 -4.46 1.00 -6.14
N GLU A 151 -4.01 1.91 -5.27
CA GLU A 151 -2.70 1.79 -4.64
C GLU A 151 -2.65 0.54 -3.75
N ASP A 152 -3.64 0.38 -2.86
CA ASP A 152 -3.72 -0.80 -1.98
C ASP A 152 -3.89 -2.09 -2.79
N LEU A 153 -4.74 -2.08 -3.83
CA LEU A 153 -4.93 -3.23 -4.72
C LEU A 153 -3.63 -3.63 -5.44
N LEU A 154 -2.92 -2.68 -6.04
CA LEU A 154 -1.76 -2.98 -6.89
C LEU A 154 -0.46 -3.21 -6.10
N VAL A 155 -0.39 -2.77 -4.84
CA VAL A 155 0.79 -2.97 -3.99
C VAL A 155 0.65 -4.20 -3.11
N ILE A 156 -0.43 -4.29 -2.33
CA ILE A 156 -0.58 -5.32 -1.30
C ILE A 156 -1.65 -6.37 -1.63
N ASP A 157 -2.42 -6.18 -2.71
CA ASP A 157 -3.55 -7.04 -3.10
C ASP A 157 -4.59 -7.20 -1.99
N ALA A 158 -4.77 -6.15 -1.19
CA ALA A 158 -5.67 -6.16 -0.04
C ALA A 158 -6.35 -4.79 0.09
N VAL A 159 -7.57 -4.69 -0.44
CA VAL A 159 -8.40 -3.48 -0.36
C VAL A 159 -9.48 -3.65 0.69
N ALA A 160 -9.60 -2.67 1.59
CA ALA A 160 -10.70 -2.58 2.54
C ALA A 160 -11.41 -1.23 2.43
N ILE A 161 -12.75 -1.25 2.41
CA ILE A 161 -13.57 -0.03 2.37
C ILE A 161 -14.63 -0.13 3.46
N TYR A 162 -14.58 0.79 4.41
CA TYR A 162 -15.55 0.89 5.49
C TYR A 162 -16.74 1.74 5.09
N LYS A 163 -17.95 1.21 5.34
CA LYS A 163 -19.21 1.91 5.06
C LYS A 163 -19.54 2.81 6.24
N LEU A 164 -19.43 4.12 6.05
CA LEU A 164 -19.86 5.09 7.05
C LEU A 164 -21.39 5.18 7.05
N ARG A 165 -22.00 5.05 8.22
CA ARG A 165 -23.46 5.16 8.40
C ARG A 165 -23.81 6.23 9.42
N ASN A 166 -24.92 6.92 9.21
CA ASN A 166 -25.50 7.82 10.21
C ASN A 166 -26.26 7.00 11.29
N ARG A 167 -26.80 7.69 12.31
CA ARG A 167 -27.61 7.06 13.38
C ARG A 167 -28.89 6.37 12.85
N ARG A 168 -29.39 6.78 11.68
CA ARG A 168 -30.54 6.18 10.99
C ARG A 168 -30.14 5.01 10.09
N LYS A 169 -28.86 4.60 10.10
CA LYS A 169 -28.25 3.56 9.26
C LYS A 169 -28.13 3.92 7.77
N ASP A 170 -28.39 5.17 7.37
CA ASP A 170 -28.16 5.64 6.00
C ASP A 170 -26.66 5.78 5.72
N ILE A 171 -26.24 5.48 4.49
CA ILE A 171 -24.85 5.58 4.07
C ILE A 171 -24.48 7.05 3.90
N ILE A 172 -23.46 7.49 4.62
CA ILE A 172 -22.92 8.86 4.53
C ILE A 172 -21.59 8.94 3.76
N GLY A 173 -20.95 7.80 3.53
CA GLY A 173 -19.68 7.75 2.80
C GLY A 173 -19.00 6.38 2.85
N TYR A 174 -17.93 6.27 2.08
CA TYR A 174 -17.04 5.12 2.02
C TYR A 174 -15.63 5.57 2.40
N LEU A 175 -15.07 4.98 3.45
CA LEU A 175 -13.73 5.27 3.93
C LEU A 175 -12.78 4.14 3.51
N PRO A 176 -11.79 4.39 2.64
CA PRO A 176 -10.73 3.43 2.40
C PRO A 176 -9.94 3.19 3.69
N ILE A 177 -9.74 1.93 4.04
CA ILE A 177 -8.93 1.49 5.18
C ILE A 177 -7.78 0.64 4.63
N ASP A 178 -6.64 0.70 5.31
CA ASP A 178 -5.49 -0.15 5.00
C ASP A 178 -5.87 -1.63 5.17
N GLY A 179 -5.97 -2.37 4.06
CA GLY A 179 -6.31 -3.79 4.06
C GLY A 179 -5.30 -4.67 4.80
N SER A 180 -4.05 -4.23 4.96
CA SER A 180 -3.05 -4.95 5.75
C SER A 180 -3.38 -4.98 7.24
N THR A 181 -4.32 -4.14 7.71
CA THR A 181 -4.78 -4.08 9.10
C THR A 181 -5.97 -4.98 9.42
N ILE A 182 -6.55 -5.62 8.40
CA ILE A 182 -7.78 -6.39 8.53
C ILE A 182 -7.47 -7.88 8.57
N GLU A 183 -7.94 -8.53 9.64
CA GLU A 183 -7.94 -9.99 9.76
C GLU A 183 -9.33 -10.52 9.41
N LEU A 184 -9.38 -11.49 8.49
CA LEU A 184 -10.61 -12.17 8.15
C LEU A 184 -10.88 -13.28 9.18
N ILE A 185 -11.97 -13.14 9.91
CA ILE A 185 -12.52 -14.22 10.71
C ILE A 185 -13.30 -15.11 9.75
N LEU A 186 -12.89 -16.37 9.63
CA LEU A 186 -13.54 -17.37 8.78
C LEU A 186 -14.17 -18.45 9.65
N ASN A 187 -15.27 -19.01 9.15
CA ASN A 187 -15.86 -20.23 9.69
C ASN A 187 -14.96 -21.44 9.42
N LEU A 188 -15.28 -22.59 10.05
CA LEU A 188 -14.52 -23.84 9.88
C LEU A 188 -14.48 -24.35 8.44
N ASP A 189 -15.49 -24.01 7.64
CA ASP A 189 -15.62 -24.33 6.22
C ASP A 189 -14.93 -23.30 5.31
N GLY A 190 -14.30 -22.28 5.88
CA GLY A 190 -13.65 -21.20 5.14
C GLY A 190 -14.60 -20.15 4.58
N THR A 191 -15.89 -20.22 4.92
CA THR A 191 -16.86 -19.16 4.56
C THR A 191 -16.73 -17.95 5.49
N LEU A 192 -17.22 -16.80 5.03
CA LEU A 192 -17.37 -15.63 5.91
C LEU A 192 -18.49 -15.92 6.92
N PRO A 193 -18.33 -15.53 8.20
CA PRO A 193 -19.40 -15.62 9.17
C PRO A 193 -20.60 -14.82 8.69
N ASP A 194 -21.79 -15.36 8.93
CA ASP A 194 -23.02 -14.61 8.73
C ASP A 194 -22.91 -13.29 9.52
N PRO A 195 -23.40 -12.18 8.95
CA PRO A 195 -23.44 -10.92 9.68
C PRO A 195 -24.22 -11.17 10.99
N PRO A 196 -23.77 -10.59 12.12
CA PRO A 196 -24.47 -10.78 13.37
C PRO A 196 -25.95 -10.40 13.19
N GLU A 197 -26.84 -11.32 13.58
CA GLU A 197 -28.27 -11.04 13.63
C GLU A 197 -28.47 -9.79 14.51
N ASN A 198 -29.19 -8.80 13.98
CA ASN A 198 -29.50 -7.56 14.70
C ASN A 198 -30.85 -7.68 15.39
#